data_AF-A0A430FDF1-F1
#
_entry.id   AF-A0A430FDF1-F1
#
_cell.length_a   1.000
_cell.length_b   1.000
_cell.length_c   1.000
_cell.angle_alpha   90.00
_cell.angle_beta   90.00
_cell.angle_gamma   90.00
#
_symmetry.space_group_name_H-M   'P 1'
#
loop_
_entity.id
_entity.type
_entity.pdbx_description
1 polymer ?
#
loop_
_entity_poly.entity_id
_entity_poly.type
_entity_poly.pdbx_seq_one_letter_code
_entity_poly.pdbx_strand_id
1 'polypeptide(L)' 'MRLTAQVACDPNTAEDVLWTIAERAPELRMWLIANPSASAELLEYVAQRGGPGVARGFEVLFGAMDDRIP' A
#
# COMPACT_ATOMS: atom_id res chain seq x y z
N MET A 1 -15.78 -9.61 6.44
CA MET A 1 -14.58 -9.84 5.59
C MET A 1 -13.35 -9.81 6.48
N ARG A 2 -12.36 -10.68 6.26
CA ARG A 2 -11.09 -10.66 7.00
C ARG A 2 -10.06 -9.87 6.21
N LEU A 3 -9.46 -8.86 6.82
CA LEU A 3 -8.37 -8.09 6.22
C LEU A 3 -7.08 -8.92 6.28
N THR A 4 -6.38 -9.03 5.15
CA THR A 4 -5.14 -9.81 5.02
C THR A 4 -4.20 -9.14 4.02
N ALA A 5 -2.92 -9.52 4.03
CA ALA A 5 -1.95 -9.06 3.03
C ALA A 5 -2.41 -9.41 1.59
N GLN A 6 -2.98 -10.59 1.38
CA GLN A 6 -3.51 -11.03 0.09
C GLN A 6 -4.59 -10.07 -0.42
N VAL A 7 -5.54 -9.68 0.43
CA VAL A 7 -6.58 -8.70 0.07
C VAL A 7 -5.96 -7.32 -0.18
N ALA A 8 -4.99 -6.92 0.64
CA ALA A 8 -4.34 -5.61 0.55
C ALA A 8 -3.58 -5.41 -0.77
N CYS A 9 -3.00 -6.47 -1.38
CA CYS A 9 -2.26 -6.37 -2.65
C CYS A 9 -3.02 -6.88 -3.89
N ASP A 10 -4.24 -7.41 -3.74
CA ASP A 10 -5.05 -7.86 -4.87
C ASP A 10 -5.54 -6.66 -5.70
N PRO A 11 -5.26 -6.62 -7.02
CA PRO A 11 -5.69 -5.53 -7.90
C PRO A 11 -7.22 -5.42 -8.05
N ASN A 12 -7.99 -6.45 -7.69
CA ASN A 12 -9.45 -6.43 -7.76
C ASN A 12 -10.11 -5.95 -6.45
N THR A 13 -9.31 -5.65 -5.42
CA THR A 13 -9.84 -5.13 -4.17
C THR A 13 -10.38 -3.72 -4.37
N ALA A 14 -11.65 -3.52 -3.98
CA ALA A 14 -12.32 -2.23 -4.08
C ALA A 14 -11.64 -1.16 -3.21
N GLU A 15 -11.69 0.10 -3.66
CA GLU A 15 -10.99 1.22 -3.01
C GLU A 15 -11.44 1.45 -1.56
N ASP A 16 -12.73 1.29 -1.26
CA ASP A 16 -13.28 1.41 0.10
C ASP A 16 -12.68 0.37 1.08
N VAL A 17 -12.39 -0.83 0.58
CA VAL A 17 -11.70 -1.87 1.34
C VAL A 17 -10.25 -1.48 1.58
N LEU A 18 -9.57 -0.92 0.58
CA LEU A 18 -8.18 -0.46 0.73
C LEU A 18 -8.07 0.66 1.79
N TRP A 19 -9.00 1.61 1.79
CA TRP A 19 -9.11 2.63 2.84
C TRP A 19 -9.39 2.02 4.21
N THR A 20 -10.28 1.02 4.29
CA THR A 20 -10.56 0.31 5.54
C THR A 20 -9.29 -0.36 6.10
N ILE A 21 -8.43 -0.92 5.23
CA ILE A 21 -7.14 -1.48 5.64
C ILE A 21 -6.21 -0.36 6.15
N ALA A 22 -6.08 0.74 5.42
CA ALA A 22 -5.22 1.85 5.79
C ALA A 22 -5.56 2.44 7.16
N GLU A 23 -6.85 2.55 7.48
CA GLU A 23 -7.31 3.10 8.76
C GLU A 23 -7.22 2.10 9.91
N ARG A 24 -7.62 0.84 9.69
CA ARG A 24 -7.91 -0.11 10.77
C ARG A 24 -6.86 -1.19 10.97
N ALA A 25 -5.95 -1.39 10.03
CA ALA A 25 -4.93 -2.44 10.08
C ALA A 25 -3.52 -1.88 9.78
N PRO A 26 -2.90 -1.16 10.72
CA PRO A 26 -1.57 -0.56 10.55
C PRO A 26 -0.50 -1.55 10.07
N GLU A 27 -0.56 -2.79 10.52
CA GLU A 27 0.33 -3.90 10.16
C GLU A 27 0.19 -4.35 8.70
N LEU A 28 -0.90 -3.98 8.03
CA LEU A 28 -1.15 -4.33 6.64
C LEU A 28 -0.81 -3.21 5.65
N ARG A 29 -0.57 -1.97 6.12
CA ARG A 29 -0.36 -0.81 5.26
C ARG A 29 0.77 -0.96 4.25
N MET A 30 1.86 -1.65 4.61
CA MET A 30 2.98 -1.86 3.68
C MET A 30 2.57 -2.63 2.42
N TRP A 31 1.54 -3.48 2.49
CA TRP A 31 1.05 -4.25 1.35
C TRP A 31 0.22 -3.41 0.39
N LEU A 32 -0.37 -2.29 0.86
CA LEU A 32 -1.10 -1.34 0.01
C LEU A 32 -0.18 -0.67 -1.02
N ILE A 33 1.10 -0.51 -0.69
CA ILE A 33 2.12 0.05 -1.59
C ILE A 33 2.31 -0.82 -2.84
N ALA A 34 2.11 -2.14 -2.69
CA ALA A 34 2.21 -3.09 -3.79
C ALA A 34 0.89 -3.28 -4.55
N ASN A 35 -0.20 -2.64 -4.14
CA ASN A 35 -1.49 -2.78 -4.82
C ASN A 35 -1.56 -1.87 -6.05
N PRO A 36 -1.71 -2.43 -7.28
CA PRO A 36 -1.78 -1.63 -8.51
C PRO A 36 -3.02 -0.70 -8.58
N SER A 37 -4.06 -1.02 -7.83
CA SER A 37 -5.31 -0.26 -7.75
C SER A 37 -5.33 0.75 -6.61
N ALA A 38 -4.26 0.85 -5.81
CA ALA A 38 -4.14 1.90 -4.80
C ALA A 38 -4.03 3.28 -5.46
N SER A 39 -4.93 4.18 -5.08
CA SER A 39 -4.90 5.56 -5.54
C SER A 39 -3.73 6.33 -4.93
N ALA A 40 -3.30 7.40 -5.61
CA ALA A 40 -2.24 8.27 -5.11
C ALA A 40 -2.57 8.86 -3.72
N GLU A 41 -3.83 9.24 -3.51
CA GLU A 41 -4.33 9.76 -2.22
C GLU A 41 -4.18 8.73 -1.10
N LEU A 42 -4.53 7.47 -1.37
CA LEU A 42 -4.35 6.37 -0.41
C LEU A 42 -2.88 6.15 -0.08
N LEU A 43 -1.99 6.14 -1.09
CA LEU A 43 -0.56 5.97 -0.88
C LEU A 43 0.06 7.12 -0.10
N GLU A 44 -0.37 8.36 -0.37
CA GLU A 44 0.05 9.53 0.40
C GLU A 44 -0.39 9.42 1.86
N TYR A 45 -1.65 9.03 2.11
CA TYR A 45 -2.14 8.79 3.47
C TYR A 45 -1.29 7.72 4.18
N VAL A 46 -1.00 6.60 3.51
CA VAL A 46 -0.16 5.53 4.07
C VAL A 46 1.26 6.03 4.38
N ALA A 47 1.87 6.82 3.50
CA ALA A 47 3.18 7.41 3.72
C ALA A 47 3.20 8.32 4.96
N GLN A 48 2.19 9.16 5.13
CA GLN A 48 2.08 10.07 6.28
C GLN A 48 1.80 9.33 7.60
N ARG A 49 0.94 8.31 7.58
CA ARG A 49 0.54 7.58 8.79
C ARG A 49 1.54 6.51 9.22
N GLY A 50 2.38 6.06 8.28
CA GLY A 50 3.38 5.02 8.53
C GLY A 50 2.77 3.69 8.98
N GLY A 51 3.60 2.83 9.54
CA GLY A 51 3.25 1.48 9.95
C GLY A 51 4.46 0.55 9.82
N PRO A 52 4.39 -0.68 10.35
CA PRO A 52 5.46 -1.65 10.18
C PRO A 52 5.78 -1.84 8.69
N GLY A 53 7.04 -1.62 8.31
CA GLY A 53 7.52 -1.83 6.94
C GLY A 53 7.11 -0.79 5.89
N VAL A 54 6.29 0.22 6.23
CA VAL A 54 5.79 1.22 5.26
C VAL A 54 6.93 2.03 4.62
N ALA A 55 7.83 2.58 5.43
CA ALA A 55 8.98 3.35 4.93
C ALA A 55 9.83 2.51 3.97
N ARG A 56 10.16 1.27 4.39
CA ARG A 56 10.92 0.34 3.56
C ARG A 56 10.18 -0.04 2.27
N GLY A 57 8.86 -0.18 2.33
CA GLY A 57 8.04 -0.48 1.15
C GLY A 57 8.12 0.63 0.09
N PHE A 58 8.05 1.89 0.51
CA PHE A 58 8.21 3.02 -0.40
C PHE A 58 9.64 3.13 -0.96
N GLU A 59 10.67 2.90 -0.16
CA GLU A 59 12.06 2.84 -0.67
C GLU A 59 12.22 1.81 -1.79
N VAL A 60 11.62 0.62 -1.63
CA VAL A 60 11.66 -0.43 -2.66
C VAL A 60 10.86 -0.01 -3.89
N LEU A 61 9.69 0.60 -3.72
CA LEU A 61 8.87 1.08 -4.83
C LEU A 61 9.62 2.13 -5.65
N PHE A 62 10.21 3.14 -5.00
CA PHE A 62 10.95 4.20 -5.68
C PHE A 62 12.23 3.68 -6.33
N GLY A 63 12.99 2.80 -5.66
CA GLY A 63 14.16 2.18 -6.28
C GLY A 63 13.80 1.39 -7.55
N ALA A 64 12.67 0.68 -7.55
CA ALA A 64 12.17 -0.03 -8.72
C ALA A 64 11.68 0.90 -9.85
N MET A 65 11.35 2.16 -9.56
CA MET A 65 11.01 3.17 -10.57
C MET A 65 12.25 3.80 -11.19
N ASP A 66 13.28 4.08 -10.37
CA ASP A 66 14.56 4.63 -10.83
C ASP A 66 15.28 3.65 -11.78
N ASP A 67 15.22 2.34 -11.50
CA ASP A 67 15.77 1.28 -12.36
C ASP A 67 15.05 1.14 -13.73
N ARG A 68 13.89 1.80 -13.91
CA ARG A 68 13.10 1.74 -15.16
C ARG A 68 13.33 2.94 -16.08
N ILE A 69 14.22 3.86 -15.73
CA ILE A 69 14.61 5.00 -16.56
C ILE A 69 15.91 4.62 -17.29
N PRO A 70 15.91 4.43 -18.63
CA PRO A 70 17.11 4.11 -19.40
C PRO A 70 18.12 5.25 -19.47
#